data_AF-E3LWL7-F1
#
_entry.id   AF-E3LWL7-F1
#
_cell.length_a   1.000
_cell.length_b   1.000
_cell.length_c   1.000
_cell.angle_alpha   90.00
_cell.angle_beta   90.00
_cell.angle_gamma   90.00
#
_symmetry.space_group_name_H-M   'P 1'
#
loop_
_entity.id
_entity.type
_entity.pdbx_description
1 polymer ?
#
loop_
_entity_poly.entity_id
_entity_poly.type
_entity_poly.pdbx_seq_one_letter_code
_entity_poly.pdbx_strand_id
1 'polypeptide(L)'
;MDATGRGRKKQQKMTNEMHPLSSPQHILMGVAHRYGFKFLLDLAMDIDNKSNTKIDKSKKKTMRNAKGDMNVKEKEYNGLKQHLDSFKLVVLQVISRFKTSTIIPAQSHTSPCSAEWCLFRDNEMKKAGVFKSTPLRCATCSEVSHAVCSGLWSEYDWELLSQVEPDMDCLRCCGRKGAMIKKDARKVEREMREKLEELKREVAQENYRMLMTAVNGEGEKREELEKAWGDCGADMSAWQQNFTGNHTMKLLQEEAVNHYTSVFPPTDEILHVKAFLICLGKIAKLCLPRSMTDEEIAEMDDVMLHHLKQFQSQENMTPKLHLLLEHVLPFMRRHTTWAKTSEQGLEALHAIVNRLLNKYRCTRNKEEQMSQVFCSLLHLGYINSNF
;
A
#
# COMPACT_ATOMS: atom_id res chain seq x y z
N MET A 1 -56.71 -29.03 30.63
CA MET A 1 -56.71 -27.83 29.75
C MET A 1 -55.45 -27.03 30.08
N ASP A 2 -54.27 -27.63 30.02
CA ASP A 2 -53.48 -27.95 28.81
C ASP A 2 -53.06 -26.72 28.01
N ALA A 3 -51.84 -26.24 28.30
CA ALA A 3 -51.05 -25.38 27.42
C ALA A 3 -49.62 -25.96 27.34
N THR A 4 -49.45 -27.00 26.55
CA THR A 4 -48.14 -27.57 26.20
C THR A 4 -47.46 -26.70 25.13
N GLY A 5 -46.52 -25.84 25.54
CA GLY A 5 -45.60 -25.15 24.64
C GLY A 5 -44.50 -26.11 24.15
N ARG A 6 -44.70 -26.75 23.00
CA ARG A 6 -43.65 -27.55 22.34
C ARG A 6 -42.61 -26.62 21.71
N GLY A 7 -41.44 -26.53 22.34
CA GLY A 7 -40.23 -25.97 21.74
C GLY A 7 -39.77 -26.78 20.54
N ARG A 8 -39.87 -26.21 19.34
CA ARG A 8 -39.19 -26.73 18.15
C ARG A 8 -37.71 -26.33 18.21
N LYS A 9 -36.87 -27.23 18.73
CA LYS A 9 -35.43 -27.21 18.43
C LYS A 9 -35.27 -27.43 16.92
N LYS A 10 -34.87 -26.39 16.18
CA LYS A 10 -34.34 -26.57 14.83
C LYS A 10 -33.00 -27.31 14.97
N GLN A 11 -33.03 -28.62 14.75
CA GLN A 11 -31.84 -29.39 14.43
C GLN A 11 -31.32 -28.87 13.09
N GLN A 12 -30.26 -28.08 13.13
CA GLN A 12 -29.54 -27.66 11.94
C GLN A 12 -28.80 -28.89 11.41
N LYS A 13 -29.37 -29.52 10.38
CA LYS A 13 -28.66 -30.51 9.56
C LYS A 13 -27.41 -29.81 9.04
N MET A 14 -26.23 -30.25 9.48
CA MET A 14 -24.98 -29.95 8.78
C MET A 14 -25.04 -30.66 7.43
N THR A 15 -25.55 -29.97 6.41
CA THR A 15 -25.25 -30.32 5.03
C THR A 15 -23.77 -30.03 4.82
N ASN A 16 -23.07 -30.99 4.24
CA ASN A 16 -21.65 -30.93 3.91
C ASN A 16 -21.45 -30.01 2.70
N GLU A 17 -21.91 -28.76 2.82
CA GLU A 17 -21.74 -27.72 1.81
C GLU A 17 -20.30 -27.23 1.89
N MET A 18 -19.53 -27.43 0.81
CA MET A 18 -18.20 -26.88 0.64
C MET A 18 -18.26 -25.37 0.77
N HIS A 19 -17.92 -24.85 1.95
CA HIS A 19 -17.60 -23.44 2.09
C HIS A 19 -16.31 -23.17 1.32
N PRO A 20 -16.25 -22.16 0.44
CA PRO A 20 -15.00 -21.73 -0.18
C PRO A 20 -14.00 -21.42 0.93
N LEU A 21 -12.87 -22.12 0.94
CA LEU A 21 -11.77 -21.77 1.83
C LEU A 21 -11.28 -20.37 1.44
N SER A 22 -11.19 -19.48 2.42
CA SER A 22 -10.62 -18.14 2.21
C SER A 22 -9.24 -18.24 1.55
N SER A 23 -8.88 -17.25 0.72
CA SER A 23 -7.61 -17.22 -0.01
C SER A 23 -6.41 -17.68 0.86
N PRO A 24 -5.52 -18.57 0.36
CA PRO A 24 -4.33 -19.01 1.10
C PRO A 24 -3.53 -17.84 1.65
N GLN A 25 -3.40 -16.77 0.86
CA GLN A 25 -2.70 -15.55 1.25
C GLN A 25 -3.36 -14.84 2.43
N HIS A 26 -4.69 -14.84 2.52
CA HIS A 26 -5.43 -14.26 3.65
C HIS A 26 -5.31 -15.09 4.92
N ILE A 27 -5.26 -16.42 4.79
CA ILE A 27 -5.02 -17.34 5.91
C ILE A 27 -3.61 -17.09 6.46
N LEU A 28 -2.60 -17.21 5.60
CA LEU A 28 -1.19 -17.04 5.96
C LEU A 28 -0.89 -15.66 6.54
N MET A 29 -1.39 -14.59 5.91
CA MET A 29 -1.24 -13.22 6.42
C MET A 29 -1.86 -13.07 7.81
N GLY A 30 -3.04 -13.65 8.03
CA GLY A 30 -3.70 -13.59 9.34
C GLY A 30 -2.92 -14.34 10.43
N VAL A 31 -2.40 -15.52 10.09
CA VAL A 31 -1.62 -16.36 11.02
C VAL A 31 -0.26 -15.72 11.31
N ALA A 32 0.50 -15.33 10.28
CA ALA A 32 1.80 -14.67 10.40
C ALA A 32 1.70 -13.39 11.24
N HIS A 33 0.69 -12.56 10.96
CA HIS A 33 0.52 -11.32 11.69
C HIS A 33 0.13 -11.56 13.15
N ARG A 34 -0.86 -12.43 13.41
CA ARG A 34 -1.38 -12.65 14.78
C ARG A 34 -0.37 -13.32 15.70
N TYR A 35 0.32 -14.35 15.22
CA TYR A 35 1.17 -15.23 16.03
C TYR A 35 2.66 -14.95 15.86
N GLY A 36 3.08 -14.26 14.80
CA GLY A 36 4.49 -13.91 14.58
C GLY A 36 4.75 -12.42 14.77
N PHE A 37 4.35 -11.60 13.79
CA PHE A 37 4.73 -10.18 13.77
C PHE A 37 4.20 -9.39 14.96
N LYS A 38 2.95 -9.65 15.37
CA LYS A 38 2.37 -9.02 16.56
C LYS A 38 3.10 -9.43 17.83
N PHE A 39 3.49 -10.71 17.95
CA PHE A 39 4.27 -11.20 19.09
C PHE A 39 5.61 -10.45 19.19
N LEU A 40 6.34 -10.35 18.07
CA LEU A 40 7.62 -9.64 18.04
C LEU A 40 7.46 -8.15 18.37
N LEU A 41 6.40 -7.49 17.88
CA LEU A 41 6.08 -6.11 18.26
C LEU A 41 5.77 -5.97 19.75
N ASP A 42 4.96 -6.87 20.29
CA ASP A 42 4.61 -6.86 21.71
C ASP A 42 5.85 -7.11 22.57
N LEU A 43 6.76 -7.99 22.16
CA LEU A 43 8.05 -8.24 22.81
C LEU A 43 8.98 -7.03 22.75
N ALA A 44 9.11 -6.39 21.58
CA ALA A 44 9.91 -5.18 21.44
C ALA A 44 9.40 -4.06 22.36
N MET A 45 8.07 -3.88 22.42
CA MET A 45 7.45 -2.92 23.33
C MET A 45 7.68 -3.26 24.80
N ASP A 46 7.65 -4.54 25.17
CA ASP A 46 7.89 -4.96 26.55
C ASP A 46 9.37 -4.78 26.94
N ILE A 47 10.32 -4.94 26.00
CA ILE A 47 11.75 -4.61 26.20
C ILE A 47 11.95 -3.10 26.33
N ASP A 48 11.27 -2.31 25.50
CA ASP A 48 11.38 -0.84 25.50
C ASP A 48 10.69 -0.20 26.72
N ASN A 49 9.79 -0.93 27.38
CA ASN A 49 9.08 -0.47 28.55
C ASN A 49 9.99 -0.45 29.78
N LYS A 50 10.48 0.74 30.13
CA LYS A 50 11.31 0.95 31.34
C LYS A 50 10.51 0.86 32.64
N SER A 51 9.20 0.65 32.59
CA SER A 51 8.35 0.50 33.76
C SER A 51 7.99 -0.96 34.04
N ASN A 52 7.88 -1.32 35.33
CA ASN A 52 7.39 -2.64 35.75
C ASN A 52 5.89 -2.85 35.49
N THR A 53 5.19 -1.90 34.86
CA THR A 53 3.75 -2.00 34.58
C THR A 53 3.54 -2.36 33.12
N LYS A 54 2.84 -3.47 32.88
CA LYS A 54 2.54 -3.93 31.52
C LYS A 54 1.66 -2.89 30.78
N ILE A 55 2.04 -2.56 29.55
CA ILE A 55 1.25 -1.65 28.71
C ILE A 55 -0.04 -2.35 28.29
N ASP A 56 -1.18 -1.81 28.72
CA ASP A 56 -2.50 -2.38 28.41
C ASP A 56 -2.88 -2.22 26.92
N LYS A 57 -3.91 -2.96 26.49
CA LYS A 57 -4.39 -2.95 25.09
C LYS A 57 -4.88 -1.58 24.61
N SER A 58 -5.40 -0.74 25.51
CA SER A 58 -5.90 0.60 25.19
C SER A 58 -4.73 1.53 24.87
N LYS A 59 -3.70 1.55 25.75
CA LYS A 59 -2.45 2.29 25.52
C LYS A 59 -1.76 1.85 24.24
N LYS A 60 -1.65 0.54 24.00
CA LYS A 60 -1.14 0.00 22.72
C LYS A 60 -1.94 0.47 21.51
N LYS A 61 -3.26 0.69 21.62
CA LYS A 61 -4.07 1.26 20.53
C LYS A 61 -3.82 2.75 20.33
N THR A 62 -3.74 3.54 21.40
CA THR A 62 -3.47 4.98 21.32
C THR A 62 -2.10 5.27 20.72
N MET A 63 -1.07 4.54 21.14
CA MET A 63 0.28 4.64 20.55
C MET A 63 0.30 4.32 19.06
N ARG A 64 -0.47 3.29 18.65
CA ARG A 64 -0.60 2.93 17.24
C ARG A 64 -1.25 4.03 16.42
N ASN A 65 -2.34 4.62 16.91
CA ASN A 65 -3.02 5.71 16.21
C ASN A 65 -2.12 6.94 16.08
N ALA A 66 -1.46 7.35 17.17
CA ALA A 66 -0.55 8.49 17.16
C ALA A 66 0.62 8.30 16.17
N LYS A 67 1.18 7.09 16.09
CA LYS A 67 2.21 6.76 15.10
C LYS A 67 1.68 6.78 13.67
N GLY A 68 0.47 6.26 13.47
CA GLY A 68 -0.21 6.31 12.18
C GLY A 68 -0.39 7.75 11.68
N ASP A 69 -0.89 8.63 12.54
CA ASP A 69 -1.07 10.05 12.26
C ASP A 69 0.26 10.74 11.95
N MET A 70 1.30 10.45 12.73
CA MET A 70 2.66 10.96 12.50
C MET A 70 3.20 10.55 11.12
N ASN A 71 3.11 9.26 10.77
CA ASN A 71 3.62 8.73 9.50
C ASN A 71 2.86 9.32 8.30
N VAL A 72 1.54 9.49 8.40
CA VAL A 72 0.73 10.13 7.36
C VAL A 72 1.19 11.57 7.13
N LYS A 73 1.32 12.34 8.22
CA LYS A 73 1.76 13.74 8.14
C LYS A 73 3.18 13.88 7.62
N GLU A 74 4.07 12.97 7.99
CA GLU A 74 5.44 12.94 7.49
C GLU A 74 5.50 12.63 5.99
N LYS A 75 4.70 11.67 5.52
CA LYS A 75 4.62 11.33 4.10
C LYS A 75 4.05 12.50 3.27
N GLU A 76 2.96 13.11 3.74
CA GLU A 76 2.36 14.31 3.12
C GLU A 76 3.38 15.45 3.03
N TYR A 77 4.09 15.72 4.14
CA TYR A 77 5.12 16.76 4.19
C TYR A 77 6.27 16.49 3.23
N ASN A 78 6.82 15.27 3.23
CA ASN A 78 7.95 14.92 2.37
C ASN A 78 7.58 14.95 0.88
N GLY A 79 6.36 14.50 0.53
CA GLY A 79 5.83 14.57 -0.83
C GLY A 79 5.69 16.01 -1.33
N LEU A 80 5.00 16.85 -0.55
CA LEU A 80 4.80 18.27 -0.89
C LEU A 80 6.14 19.02 -0.95
N LYS A 81 7.08 18.74 -0.04
CA LYS A 81 8.41 19.34 -0.05
C LYS A 81 9.19 18.98 -1.31
N GLN A 82 9.22 17.71 -1.69
CA GLN A 82 9.91 17.26 -2.91
C GLN A 82 9.30 17.90 -4.17
N HIS A 83 7.98 18.02 -4.22
CA HIS A 83 7.26 18.68 -5.31
C HIS A 83 7.58 20.18 -5.37
N LEU A 84 7.56 20.87 -4.22
CA LEU A 84 7.91 22.28 -4.09
C LEU A 84 9.36 22.55 -4.48
N ASP A 85 10.31 21.74 -4.03
CA ASP A 85 11.73 21.88 -4.36
C ASP A 85 11.95 21.72 -5.87
N SER A 86 11.32 20.70 -6.50
CA SER A 86 11.37 20.51 -7.95
C SER A 86 10.77 21.70 -8.70
N PHE A 87 9.67 22.25 -8.20
CA PHE A 87 9.00 23.40 -8.82
C PHE A 87 9.80 24.69 -8.68
N LYS A 88 10.28 24.99 -7.47
CA LYS A 88 11.00 26.21 -7.15
C LYS A 88 12.39 26.24 -7.77
N LEU A 89 13.16 25.16 -7.63
CA LEU A 89 14.55 25.11 -8.07
C LEU A 89 14.66 24.95 -9.59
N VAL A 90 13.74 24.23 -10.22
CA VAL A 90 13.84 23.91 -11.65
C VAL A 90 12.80 24.69 -12.46
N VAL A 91 11.51 24.49 -12.21
CA VAL A 91 10.44 25.04 -13.06
C VAL A 91 10.45 26.58 -13.08
N LEU A 92 10.55 27.24 -11.92
CA LEU A 92 10.61 28.71 -11.85
C LEU A 92 11.92 29.28 -12.43
N GLN A 93 13.03 28.55 -12.32
CA GLN A 93 14.31 28.95 -12.90
C GLN A 93 14.22 28.89 -14.43
N VAL A 94 13.70 27.80 -14.98
CA VAL A 94 13.50 27.61 -16.42
C VAL A 94 12.55 28.66 -16.98
N ILE A 95 11.39 28.89 -16.34
CA ILE A 95 10.45 29.97 -16.71
C ILE A 95 11.17 31.34 -16.75
N SER A 96 12.08 31.60 -15.81
CA SER A 96 12.85 32.86 -15.80
C SER A 96 13.83 32.95 -16.96
N ARG A 97 14.47 31.85 -17.37
CA ARG A 97 15.37 31.80 -18.54
C ARG A 97 14.66 31.99 -19.86
N PHE A 98 13.42 31.50 -19.99
CA PHE A 98 12.57 31.80 -21.14
C PHE A 98 12.30 33.30 -21.26
N LYS A 99 12.09 33.99 -20.13
CA LYS A 99 11.91 35.45 -20.13
C LYS A 99 13.18 36.22 -20.54
N THR A 100 14.35 35.74 -20.13
CA THR A 100 15.65 36.39 -20.41
C THR A 100 16.31 35.89 -21.69
N SER A 101 15.66 34.99 -22.44
CA SER A 101 16.21 34.35 -23.64
C SER A 101 17.56 33.63 -23.41
N THR A 102 17.77 33.09 -22.21
CA THR A 102 19.01 32.42 -21.78
C THR A 102 18.80 30.91 -21.57
N ILE A 103 17.99 30.29 -22.42
CA ILE A 103 17.68 28.85 -22.32
C ILE A 103 18.92 28.01 -22.64
N ILE A 104 19.10 26.89 -21.91
CA ILE A 104 20.18 25.94 -22.19
C ILE A 104 19.63 24.80 -23.07
N PRO A 105 19.96 24.72 -24.36
CA PRO A 105 19.29 23.79 -25.27
C PRO A 105 19.47 22.32 -24.85
N ALA A 106 18.38 21.57 -24.79
CA ALA A 106 18.43 20.12 -24.59
C ALA A 106 18.75 19.37 -25.90
N GLN A 107 19.73 18.45 -25.86
CA GLN A 107 20.22 17.70 -27.04
C GLN A 107 19.23 16.68 -27.62
N SER A 108 18.16 16.30 -26.91
CA SER A 108 17.33 15.14 -27.22
C SER A 108 15.83 15.40 -27.05
N HIS A 109 15.32 16.46 -27.67
CA HIS A 109 13.91 16.81 -27.56
C HIS A 109 13.06 16.01 -28.57
N THR A 110 12.53 14.87 -28.15
CA THR A 110 11.85 13.92 -29.04
C THR A 110 10.33 14.11 -29.13
N SER A 111 9.71 14.89 -28.24
CA SER A 111 8.25 15.13 -28.27
C SER A 111 7.88 16.52 -28.82
N PRO A 112 6.97 16.59 -29.81
CA PRO A 112 6.44 17.86 -30.30
C PRO A 112 5.55 18.49 -29.20
N CYS A 113 5.87 19.72 -28.82
CA CYS A 113 5.10 20.49 -27.83
C CYS A 113 4.75 21.84 -28.44
N SER A 114 3.45 22.12 -28.54
CA SER A 114 2.92 23.35 -29.15
C SER A 114 2.93 24.56 -28.23
N ALA A 115 3.35 24.40 -26.97
CA ALA A 115 3.38 25.48 -25.99
C ALA A 115 4.40 26.57 -26.37
N GLU A 116 4.04 27.84 -26.13
CA GLU A 116 4.92 29.00 -26.34
C GLU A 116 6.22 28.86 -25.54
N TRP A 117 6.10 28.48 -24.27
CA TRP A 117 7.22 28.12 -23.40
C TRP A 117 7.24 26.62 -23.16
N CYS A 118 7.81 25.88 -24.11
CA CYS A 118 8.10 24.46 -23.92
C CYS A 118 9.28 24.30 -22.95
N LEU A 119 8.98 24.12 -21.66
CA LEU A 119 9.97 24.12 -20.58
C LEU A 119 11.07 23.07 -20.80
N PHE A 120 10.74 21.91 -21.35
CA PHE A 120 11.71 20.84 -21.61
C PHE A 120 12.80 21.21 -22.62
N ARG A 121 12.64 22.31 -23.39
CA ARG A 121 13.71 22.82 -24.27
C ARG A 121 14.94 23.24 -23.48
N ASP A 122 14.77 23.57 -22.20
CA ASP A 122 15.88 23.79 -21.27
C ASP A 122 16.33 22.47 -20.63
N ASN A 123 17.62 22.15 -20.75
CA ASN A 123 18.19 20.91 -20.26
C ASN A 123 18.06 20.73 -18.73
N GLU A 124 17.87 21.81 -17.96
CA GLU A 124 17.65 21.73 -16.51
C GLU A 124 16.33 21.05 -16.14
N MET A 125 15.33 21.04 -17.01
CA MET A 125 14.06 20.35 -16.72
C MET A 125 14.24 18.84 -16.49
N LYS A 126 15.32 18.23 -16.97
CA LYS A 126 15.64 16.82 -16.66
C LYS A 126 15.90 16.57 -15.17
N LYS A 127 16.26 17.62 -14.41
CA LYS A 127 16.48 17.54 -12.95
C LYS A 127 15.18 17.62 -12.15
N ALA A 128 14.07 18.03 -12.77
CA ALA A 128 12.75 18.09 -12.14
C ALA A 128 12.10 16.70 -12.14
N GLY A 129 12.61 15.76 -11.31
CA GLY A 129 12.19 14.35 -11.33
C GLY A 129 10.69 14.12 -11.16
N VAL A 130 9.97 15.05 -10.54
CA VAL A 130 8.51 15.01 -10.36
C VAL A 130 7.74 15.36 -11.64
N PHE A 131 8.28 16.26 -12.46
CA PHE A 131 7.62 16.79 -13.66
C PHE A 131 8.07 16.02 -14.90
N LYS A 132 7.26 15.06 -15.34
CA LYS A 132 7.55 14.23 -16.52
C LYS A 132 7.14 14.92 -17.82
N SER A 133 7.67 14.48 -18.95
CA SER A 133 7.27 14.96 -20.29
C SER A 133 5.93 14.37 -20.73
N THR A 134 4.93 14.38 -19.85
CA THR A 134 3.59 13.81 -20.10
C THR A 134 2.86 14.68 -21.13
N PRO A 135 2.46 14.13 -22.30
CA PRO A 135 1.70 14.88 -23.29
C PRO A 135 0.25 15.06 -22.81
N LEU A 136 -0.32 16.23 -23.12
CA LEU A 136 -1.69 16.59 -22.83
C LEU A 136 -2.29 17.27 -24.06
N ARG A 137 -3.52 16.88 -24.43
CA ARG A 137 -4.28 17.50 -25.52
C ARG A 137 -5.19 18.59 -24.97
N CYS A 138 -5.10 19.80 -25.54
CA CYS A 138 -5.98 20.91 -25.19
C CYS A 138 -7.42 20.65 -25.67
N ALA A 139 -8.41 20.88 -24.81
CA ALA A 139 -9.83 20.71 -25.17
C ALA A 139 -10.29 21.73 -26.22
N THR A 140 -9.83 22.99 -26.12
CA THR A 140 -10.23 24.05 -27.06
C THR A 140 -9.52 23.99 -28.41
N CYS A 141 -8.18 23.86 -28.44
CA CYS A 141 -7.41 23.94 -29.69
C CYS A 141 -6.93 22.58 -30.23
N SER A 142 -7.16 21.47 -29.51
CA SER A 142 -6.71 20.11 -29.88
C SER A 142 -5.18 19.93 -30.03
N GLU A 143 -4.39 20.96 -29.79
CA GLU A 143 -2.92 20.89 -29.81
C GLU A 143 -2.37 20.10 -28.61
N VAL A 144 -1.22 19.47 -28.81
CA VAL A 144 -0.54 18.69 -27.78
C VAL A 144 0.59 19.50 -27.15
N SER A 145 0.57 19.62 -25.83
CA SER A 145 1.61 20.27 -25.03
C SER A 145 1.94 19.40 -23.83
N HIS A 146 3.13 19.57 -23.22
CA HIS A 146 3.38 18.87 -21.96
C HIS A 146 2.49 19.41 -20.85
N ALA A 147 2.05 18.55 -19.94
CA ALA A 147 1.25 18.91 -18.78
C ALA A 147 1.80 20.15 -18.03
N VAL A 148 3.11 20.14 -17.71
CA VAL A 148 3.78 21.26 -17.03
C VAL A 148 3.79 22.54 -17.88
N CYS A 149 3.87 22.43 -19.20
CA CYS A 149 3.86 23.55 -20.15
C CYS A 149 2.44 24.13 -20.32
N SER A 150 1.41 23.36 -19.98
CA SER A 150 0.00 23.78 -19.96
C SER A 150 -0.43 24.36 -18.60
N GLY A 151 0.47 24.47 -17.62
CA GLY A 151 0.18 25.08 -16.32
C GLY A 151 -0.18 24.10 -15.20
N LEU A 152 -0.08 22.79 -15.43
CA LEU A 152 -0.33 21.79 -14.39
C LEU A 152 0.92 21.69 -13.50
N TRP A 153 0.86 22.40 -12.37
CA TRP A 153 1.99 22.64 -11.50
C TRP A 153 1.76 22.14 -10.07
N SER A 154 0.51 21.92 -9.66
CA SER A 154 0.20 21.43 -8.31
C SER A 154 0.29 19.91 -8.23
N GLU A 155 0.52 19.37 -7.03
CA GLU A 155 0.53 17.92 -6.78
C GLU A 155 -0.79 17.26 -7.22
N TYR A 156 -1.91 17.92 -6.92
CA TYR A 156 -3.24 17.46 -7.30
C TYR A 156 -3.42 17.31 -8.82
N ASP A 157 -2.90 18.25 -9.61
CA ASP A 157 -3.00 18.17 -11.07
C ASP A 157 -2.27 16.94 -11.62
N TRP A 158 -1.12 16.60 -11.02
CA TRP A 158 -0.29 15.47 -11.42
C TRP A 158 -0.87 14.13 -10.96
N GLU A 159 -1.47 14.09 -9.77
CA GLU A 159 -2.24 12.93 -9.32
C GLU A 159 -3.45 12.70 -10.25
N LEU A 160 -4.17 13.75 -10.61
CA LEU A 160 -5.33 13.67 -11.50
C LEU A 160 -4.94 13.15 -12.89
N LEU A 161 -3.86 13.67 -13.46
CA LEU A 161 -3.30 13.21 -14.75
C LEU A 161 -2.95 11.72 -14.76
N SER A 162 -2.47 11.18 -13.63
CA SER A 162 -2.13 9.76 -13.52
C SER A 162 -3.36 8.85 -13.57
N GLN A 163 -4.54 9.41 -13.34
CA GLN A 163 -5.80 8.67 -13.20
C GLN A 163 -6.71 8.85 -14.41
N VAL A 164 -6.79 10.07 -14.98
CA VAL A 164 -7.68 10.43 -16.08
C VAL A 164 -7.04 11.53 -16.92
N GLU A 165 -7.22 11.52 -18.25
CA GLU A 165 -6.89 12.67 -19.10
C GLU A 165 -7.84 13.84 -18.75
N PRO A 166 -7.34 14.96 -18.20
CA PRO A 166 -8.21 16.03 -17.74
C PRO A 166 -8.66 16.90 -18.93
N ASP A 167 -9.94 17.30 -18.93
CA ASP A 167 -10.49 18.32 -19.83
C ASP A 167 -9.89 19.67 -19.47
N MET A 168 -8.79 20.03 -20.13
CA MET A 168 -7.99 21.21 -19.81
C MET A 168 -7.68 22.04 -21.04
N ASP A 169 -7.68 23.35 -20.84
CA ASP A 169 -7.25 24.32 -21.84
C ASP A 169 -5.78 24.70 -21.62
N CYS A 170 -5.02 24.78 -22.72
CA CYS A 170 -3.63 25.22 -22.64
C CYS A 170 -3.53 26.69 -22.20
N LEU A 171 -2.39 27.09 -21.66
CA LEU A 171 -2.15 28.47 -21.19
C LEU A 171 -2.53 29.53 -22.25
N ARG A 172 -2.29 29.24 -23.53
CA ARG A 172 -2.67 30.12 -24.65
C ARG A 172 -4.18 30.27 -24.80
N CYS A 173 -4.95 29.18 -24.75
CA CYS A 173 -6.42 29.21 -24.78
C CYS A 173 -6.99 29.91 -23.54
N CYS A 174 -6.31 29.81 -22.40
CA CYS A 174 -6.60 30.55 -21.18
C CYS A 174 -6.17 32.04 -21.21
N GLY A 175 -5.66 32.53 -22.35
CA GLY A 175 -5.20 33.92 -22.49
C GLY A 175 -3.94 34.27 -21.69
N ARG A 176 -3.22 33.29 -21.15
CA ARG A 176 -2.02 33.47 -20.34
C ARG A 176 -0.77 33.47 -21.22
N LYS A 177 -0.02 34.58 -21.18
CA LYS A 177 1.23 34.76 -21.95
C LYS A 177 2.33 35.39 -21.10
N GLY A 178 3.59 35.06 -21.42
CA GLY A 178 4.78 35.72 -20.90
C GLY A 178 4.77 35.98 -19.38
N ALA A 179 4.71 37.26 -18.99
CA ALA A 179 4.77 37.67 -17.59
C ALA A 179 3.61 37.13 -16.72
N MET A 180 2.43 36.84 -17.30
CA MET A 180 1.31 36.25 -16.57
C MET A 180 1.62 34.82 -16.14
N ILE A 181 2.28 34.03 -17.00
CA ILE A 181 2.70 32.65 -16.68
C ILE A 181 3.62 32.64 -15.46
N LYS A 182 4.58 33.58 -15.39
CA LYS A 182 5.49 33.70 -14.24
C LYS A 182 4.75 34.13 -12.97
N LYS A 183 3.74 35.00 -13.08
CA LYS A 183 2.91 35.43 -11.93
C LYS A 183 2.09 34.25 -11.39
N ASP A 184 1.47 33.49 -12.27
CA ASP A 184 0.67 32.31 -11.91
C ASP A 184 1.56 31.23 -11.28
N ALA A 185 2.76 31.00 -11.83
CA ALA A 185 3.71 30.04 -11.27
C ALA A 185 4.15 30.46 -9.85
N ARG A 186 4.42 31.75 -9.62
CA ARG A 186 4.75 32.26 -8.27
C ARG A 186 3.57 32.17 -7.30
N LYS A 187 2.34 32.31 -7.77
CA LYS A 187 1.15 32.11 -6.95
C LYS A 187 1.08 30.66 -6.45
N VAL A 188 1.27 29.71 -7.36
CA VAL A 188 1.27 28.28 -7.06
C VAL A 188 2.42 27.88 -6.12
N GLU A 189 3.62 28.46 -6.29
CA GLU A 189 4.74 28.26 -5.35
C GLU A 189 4.40 28.75 -3.94
N ARG A 190 3.79 29.93 -3.83
CA ARG A 190 3.39 30.49 -2.53
C ARG A 190 2.33 29.64 -1.85
N GLU A 191 1.32 29.17 -2.59
CA GLU A 191 0.26 28.31 -2.04
C GLU A 191 0.82 26.96 -1.56
N MET A 192 1.76 26.36 -2.30
CA MET A 192 2.44 25.14 -1.85
C MET A 192 3.28 25.37 -0.60
N ARG A 193 3.99 26.51 -0.52
CA ARG A 193 4.76 26.88 0.67
C ARG A 193 3.87 27.12 1.88
N GLU A 194 2.77 27.87 1.73
CA GLU A 194 1.79 28.10 2.79
C GLU A 194 1.22 26.78 3.31
N LYS A 195 0.84 25.85 2.42
CA LYS A 195 0.40 24.50 2.80
C LYS A 195 1.47 23.68 3.52
N LEU A 196 2.74 23.82 3.12
CA LEU A 196 3.87 23.13 3.76
C LEU A 196 4.11 23.64 5.18
N GLU A 197 3.95 24.94 5.42
CA GLU A 197 4.03 25.54 6.77
C GLU A 197 2.80 25.17 7.63
N GLU A 198 1.61 25.06 7.02
CA GLU A 198 0.39 24.60 7.69
C GLU A 198 0.41 23.11 8.07
N LEU A 199 1.24 22.31 7.40
CA LEU A 199 1.44 20.91 7.74
C LEU A 199 2.09 20.81 9.12
N LYS A 200 1.25 20.61 10.14
CA LYS A 200 1.61 20.44 11.55
C LYS A 200 2.36 19.13 11.84
N ARG A 201 3.39 18.79 11.05
CA ARG A 201 4.23 17.59 11.24
C ARG A 201 4.88 17.60 12.63
N GLU A 202 5.38 18.75 13.07
CA GLU A 202 6.01 18.91 14.38
C GLU A 202 5.04 18.62 15.52
N VAL A 203 3.76 19.01 15.40
CA VAL A 203 2.73 18.71 16.41
C VAL A 203 2.43 17.22 16.47
N ALA A 204 2.35 16.53 15.32
CA ALA A 204 2.13 15.09 15.30
C ALA A 204 3.34 14.31 15.87
N GLN A 205 4.56 14.75 15.56
CA GLN A 205 5.79 14.18 16.12
C GLN A 205 5.89 14.42 17.63
N GLU A 206 5.59 15.63 18.09
CA GLU A 206 5.62 15.98 19.52
C GLU A 206 4.55 15.22 20.29
N ASN A 207 3.31 15.15 19.78
CA ASN A 207 2.24 14.35 20.38
C ASN A 207 2.63 12.87 20.51
N TYR A 208 3.29 12.30 19.49
CA TYR A 208 3.78 10.94 19.55
C TYR A 208 4.89 10.79 20.61
N ARG A 209 5.88 11.68 20.62
CA ARG A 209 6.97 11.67 21.63
C ARG A 209 6.44 11.78 23.05
N MET A 210 5.61 12.78 23.33
CA MET A 210 4.98 12.96 24.64
C MET A 210 4.22 11.72 25.09
N LEU A 211 3.53 11.05 24.17
CA LEU A 211 2.82 9.80 24.46
C LEU A 211 3.79 8.65 24.78
N MET A 212 4.88 8.50 24.01
CA MET A 212 5.91 7.48 24.26
C MET A 212 6.58 7.68 25.62
N THR A 213 6.90 8.93 25.98
CA THR A 213 7.38 9.30 27.32
C THR A 213 6.36 8.96 28.40
N ALA A 214 5.09 9.31 28.21
CA ALA A 214 4.03 9.05 29.19
C ALA A 214 3.79 7.55 29.45
N VAL A 215 4.11 6.68 28.48
CA VAL A 215 4.00 5.22 28.63
C VAL A 215 5.32 4.54 28.96
N ASN A 216 6.40 5.29 29.22
CA ASN A 216 7.76 4.77 29.43
C ASN A 216 8.27 3.86 28.30
N GLY A 217 7.79 4.08 27.07
CA GLY A 217 8.11 3.26 25.89
C GLY A 217 9.25 3.81 25.04
N GLU A 218 10.12 4.65 25.61
CA GLU A 218 11.22 5.34 24.91
C GLU A 218 12.41 4.43 24.57
N GLY A 219 12.22 3.12 24.47
CA GLY A 219 13.28 2.23 24.02
C GLY A 219 13.42 2.23 22.49
N GLU A 220 14.57 1.74 22.03
CA GLU A 220 14.96 1.74 20.61
C GLU A 220 14.58 0.43 19.90
N LYS A 221 14.19 -0.62 20.64
CA LYS A 221 14.04 -1.99 20.12
C LYS A 221 12.93 -2.09 19.09
N ARG A 222 11.83 -1.37 19.29
CA ARG A 222 10.73 -1.28 18.31
C ARG A 222 11.18 -0.61 17.02
N GLU A 223 11.97 0.46 17.11
CA GLU A 223 12.47 1.17 15.92
C GLU A 223 13.48 0.32 15.15
N GLU A 224 14.35 -0.41 15.85
CA GLU A 224 15.25 -1.41 15.25
C GLU A 224 14.48 -2.50 14.51
N LEU A 225 13.41 -3.05 15.10
CA LEU A 225 12.56 -4.06 14.47
C LEU A 225 11.90 -3.53 13.20
N GLU A 226 11.29 -2.34 13.29
CA GLU A 226 10.63 -1.71 12.14
C GLU A 226 11.62 -1.37 11.03
N LYS A 227 12.84 -0.95 11.37
CA LYS A 227 13.93 -0.74 10.42
C LYS A 227 14.33 -2.05 9.73
N ALA A 228 14.50 -3.14 10.48
CA ALA A 228 14.82 -4.45 9.91
C ALA A 228 13.72 -4.94 8.94
N TRP A 229 12.45 -4.64 9.23
CA TRP A 229 11.35 -4.90 8.29
C TRP A 229 11.40 -4.00 7.05
N GLY A 230 11.72 -2.72 7.22
CA GLY A 230 11.94 -1.77 6.13
C GLY A 230 13.09 -2.19 5.19
N ASP A 231 14.20 -2.66 5.76
CA ASP A 231 15.36 -3.18 5.01
C ASP A 231 14.99 -4.44 4.19
N CYS A 232 14.01 -5.22 4.66
CA CYS A 232 13.41 -6.34 3.92
C CYS A 232 12.39 -5.90 2.85
N GLY A 233 12.16 -4.59 2.70
CA GLY A 233 11.22 -4.00 1.74
C GLY A 233 9.76 -4.20 2.13
N ALA A 234 9.47 -4.20 3.44
CA ALA A 234 8.14 -4.35 4.01
C ALA A 234 7.81 -3.20 4.97
N ASP A 235 6.95 -2.30 4.52
CA ASP A 235 6.44 -1.22 5.36
C ASP A 235 5.09 -1.60 5.97
N MET A 236 4.97 -1.39 7.27
CA MET A 236 3.71 -1.61 7.97
C MET A 236 2.74 -0.47 7.64
N SER A 237 1.50 -0.81 7.26
CA SER A 237 0.50 0.22 6.94
C SER A 237 0.25 1.14 8.14
N ALA A 238 0.33 2.46 7.93
CA ALA A 238 0.18 3.44 9.00
C ALA A 238 -1.13 3.28 9.79
N TRP A 239 -2.23 2.97 9.09
CA TRP A 239 -3.57 2.84 9.66
C TRP A 239 -3.92 1.46 10.22
N GLN A 240 -3.63 0.39 9.49
CA GLN A 240 -3.99 -0.96 9.94
C GLN A 240 -2.92 -1.57 10.83
N GLN A 241 -1.69 -1.02 10.81
CA GLN A 241 -0.51 -1.57 11.47
C GLN A 241 -0.31 -3.05 11.11
N ASN A 242 -0.67 -3.39 9.87
CA ASN A 242 -0.57 -4.72 9.29
C ASN A 242 0.27 -4.64 8.01
N PHE A 243 0.87 -5.76 7.66
CA PHE A 243 1.53 -5.95 6.37
C PHE A 243 0.51 -6.32 5.29
N THR A 244 0.75 -5.86 4.07
CA THR A 244 0.02 -6.35 2.90
C THR A 244 0.40 -7.80 2.63
N GLY A 245 -0.36 -8.47 1.76
CA GLY A 245 -0.02 -9.82 1.31
C GLY A 245 1.40 -9.90 0.74
N ASN A 246 1.82 -8.91 -0.07
CA ASN A 246 3.16 -8.86 -0.65
C ASN A 246 4.25 -8.66 0.41
N HIS A 247 4.03 -7.76 1.38
CA HIS A 247 4.97 -7.55 2.48
C HIS A 247 5.11 -8.81 3.34
N THR A 248 4.00 -9.49 3.63
CA THR A 248 3.99 -10.75 4.38
C THR A 248 4.84 -11.81 3.69
N MET A 249 4.69 -11.99 2.37
CA MET A 249 5.46 -13.00 1.63
C MET A 249 6.97 -12.72 1.61
N LYS A 250 7.37 -11.45 1.62
CA LYS A 250 8.79 -11.06 1.77
C LYS A 250 9.32 -11.36 3.17
N LEU A 251 8.54 -11.02 4.21
CA LEU A 251 8.93 -11.22 5.62
C LEU A 251 8.92 -12.68 6.07
N LEU A 252 8.24 -13.56 5.33
CA LEU A 252 8.26 -15.00 5.55
C LEU A 252 9.43 -15.71 4.83
N GLN A 253 10.27 -15.00 4.07
CA GLN A 253 11.52 -15.58 3.56
C GLN A 253 12.48 -15.85 4.71
N GLU A 254 13.21 -16.96 4.63
CA GLU A 254 14.08 -17.41 5.71
C GLU A 254 15.16 -16.37 6.05
N GLU A 255 15.74 -15.74 5.02
CA GLU A 255 16.72 -14.66 5.15
C GLU A 255 16.14 -13.45 5.89
N ALA A 256 14.90 -13.08 5.58
CA ALA A 256 14.20 -11.98 6.25
C ALA A 256 13.91 -12.34 7.71
N VAL A 257 13.38 -13.55 7.97
CA VAL A 257 13.12 -14.04 9.34
C VAL A 257 14.39 -14.00 10.17
N ASN A 258 15.51 -14.49 9.64
CA ASN A 258 16.81 -14.43 10.29
C ASN A 258 17.22 -12.99 10.62
N HIS A 259 17.00 -12.06 9.69
CA HIS A 259 17.40 -10.67 9.86
C HIS A 259 16.62 -9.96 10.98
N TYR A 260 15.29 -9.92 10.92
CA TYR A 260 14.53 -9.17 11.92
C TYR A 260 14.41 -9.88 13.28
N THR A 261 14.60 -11.19 13.37
CA THR A 261 14.67 -11.88 14.68
C THR A 261 16.01 -11.66 15.39
N SER A 262 17.08 -11.34 14.65
CA SER A 262 18.40 -11.05 15.24
C SER A 262 18.45 -9.74 16.06
N VAL A 263 17.44 -8.89 15.92
CA VAL A 263 17.24 -7.66 16.71
C VAL A 263 17.03 -7.98 18.20
N PHE A 264 16.51 -9.17 18.50
CA PHE A 264 16.21 -9.63 19.85
C PHE A 264 17.36 -10.46 20.43
N PRO A 265 17.54 -10.43 21.77
CA PRO A 265 18.46 -11.35 22.42
C PRO A 265 18.03 -12.81 22.17
N PRO A 266 18.99 -13.74 22.00
CA PRO A 266 18.68 -15.14 21.77
C PRO A 266 18.01 -15.74 23.00
N THR A 267 16.73 -16.06 22.87
CA THR A 267 15.91 -16.73 23.89
C THR A 267 15.19 -17.92 23.24
N ASP A 268 14.77 -18.89 24.05
CA ASP A 268 14.02 -20.05 23.56
C ASP A 268 12.73 -19.64 22.84
N GLU A 269 12.06 -18.58 23.32
CA GLU A 269 10.88 -18.02 22.67
C GLU A 269 11.20 -17.51 21.25
N ILE A 270 12.28 -16.74 21.08
CA ILE A 270 12.69 -16.23 19.77
C ILE A 270 13.08 -17.37 18.82
N LEU A 271 13.75 -18.41 19.32
CA LEU A 271 14.08 -19.60 18.52
C LEU A 271 12.82 -20.27 17.98
N HIS A 272 11.79 -20.42 18.82
CA HIS A 272 10.52 -21.02 18.41
C HIS A 272 9.69 -20.12 17.48
N VAL A 273 9.66 -18.81 17.71
CA VAL A 273 8.99 -17.85 16.80
C VAL A 273 9.65 -17.86 15.43
N LYS A 274 10.98 -17.87 15.40
CA LYS A 274 11.78 -17.97 14.17
C LYS A 274 11.44 -19.25 13.40
N ALA A 275 11.48 -20.40 14.06
CA ALA A 275 11.16 -21.68 13.44
C ALA A 275 9.71 -21.72 12.93
N PHE A 276 8.76 -21.20 13.71
CA PHE A 276 7.36 -21.06 13.31
C PHE A 276 7.19 -20.23 12.03
N LEU A 277 7.84 -19.06 11.95
CA LEU A 277 7.76 -18.18 10.79
C LEU A 277 8.41 -18.79 9.54
N ILE A 278 9.53 -19.51 9.70
CA ILE A 278 10.17 -20.24 8.60
C ILE A 278 9.26 -21.36 8.09
N CYS A 279 8.65 -22.15 8.98
CA CYS A 279 7.66 -23.16 8.60
C CYS A 279 6.49 -22.54 7.83
N LEU A 280 5.96 -21.42 8.32
CA LEU A 280 4.87 -20.71 7.66
C LEU A 280 5.28 -20.19 6.28
N GLY A 281 6.53 -19.74 6.12
CA GLY A 281 7.09 -19.34 4.83
C GLY A 281 7.25 -20.48 3.84
N LYS A 282 7.61 -21.69 4.30
CA LYS A 282 7.62 -22.90 3.46
C LYS A 282 6.21 -23.22 2.95
N ILE A 283 5.21 -23.21 3.84
CA ILE A 283 3.80 -23.39 3.47
C ILE A 283 3.37 -22.31 2.46
N ALA A 284 3.80 -21.06 2.66
CA ALA A 284 3.48 -19.96 1.76
C ALA A 284 4.04 -20.15 0.34
N LYS A 285 5.25 -20.73 0.21
CA LYS A 285 5.85 -21.05 -1.11
C LYS A 285 5.06 -22.12 -1.87
N LEU A 286 4.34 -22.99 -1.17
CA LEU A 286 3.49 -24.02 -1.76
C LEU A 286 2.14 -23.46 -2.27
N CYS A 287 1.77 -22.23 -1.90
CA CYS A 287 0.51 -21.58 -2.28
C CYS A 287 0.52 -21.00 -3.69
N LEU A 288 0.93 -21.80 -4.69
CA LEU A 288 0.96 -21.38 -6.09
C LEU A 288 -0.29 -21.84 -6.84
N PRO A 289 -0.76 -21.10 -7.87
CA PRO A 289 -1.95 -21.45 -8.65
C PRO A 289 -1.69 -22.61 -9.63
N ARG A 290 -1.09 -23.70 -9.14
CA ARG A 290 -0.79 -24.93 -9.88
C ARG A 290 -1.30 -26.15 -9.11
N SER A 291 -1.19 -27.30 -9.75
CA SER A 291 -1.36 -28.57 -9.04
C SER A 291 -0.08 -28.90 -8.28
N MET A 292 -0.25 -29.50 -7.11
CA MET A 292 0.83 -29.89 -6.21
C MET A 292 1.10 -31.39 -6.32
N THR A 293 2.34 -31.80 -6.09
CA THR A 293 2.69 -33.23 -6.01
C THR A 293 2.39 -33.77 -4.61
N ASP A 294 2.33 -35.10 -4.48
CA ASP A 294 2.08 -35.73 -3.18
C ASP A 294 3.21 -35.49 -2.18
N GLU A 295 4.45 -35.33 -2.66
CA GLU A 295 5.60 -34.94 -1.85
C GLU A 295 5.43 -33.52 -1.29
N GLU A 296 5.01 -32.56 -2.12
CA GLU A 296 4.75 -31.19 -1.67
C GLU A 296 3.61 -31.10 -0.65
N ILE A 297 2.62 -31.99 -0.74
CA ILE A 297 1.52 -32.08 0.24
C ILE A 297 2.02 -32.70 1.56
N ALA A 298 2.95 -33.66 1.49
CA ALA A 298 3.55 -34.29 2.66
C ALA A 298 4.47 -33.35 3.45
N GLU A 299 5.13 -32.39 2.79
CA GLU A 299 5.98 -31.38 3.44
C GLU A 299 5.22 -30.42 4.37
N MET A 300 3.88 -30.39 4.30
CA MET A 300 3.03 -29.45 5.02
C MET A 300 2.64 -29.93 6.43
N ASP A 301 3.41 -30.86 7.01
CA ASP A 301 3.09 -31.55 8.27
C ASP A 301 3.29 -30.69 9.54
N ASP A 302 2.72 -31.15 10.66
CA ASP A 302 2.38 -30.45 11.93
C ASP A 302 3.51 -29.73 12.71
N VAL A 303 4.73 -29.63 12.16
CA VAL A 303 5.92 -29.06 12.81
C VAL A 303 5.69 -27.61 13.25
N MET A 304 4.89 -26.85 12.51
CA MET A 304 4.52 -25.48 12.85
C MET A 304 3.79 -25.38 14.20
N LEU A 305 2.88 -26.32 14.51
CA LEU A 305 2.08 -26.30 15.73
C LEU A 305 2.92 -26.56 16.97
N HIS A 306 3.95 -27.43 16.84
CA HIS A 306 4.89 -27.69 17.93
C HIS A 306 5.55 -26.39 18.40
N HIS A 307 6.09 -25.60 17.46
CA HIS A 307 6.74 -24.32 17.78
C HIS A 307 5.76 -23.29 18.33
N LEU A 308 4.56 -23.18 17.75
CA LEU A 308 3.55 -22.24 18.21
C LEU A 308 3.16 -22.46 19.68
N LYS A 309 3.07 -23.72 20.11
CA LYS A 309 2.76 -24.07 21.50
C LYS A 309 3.85 -23.66 22.49
N GLN A 310 5.12 -23.54 22.07
CA GLN A 310 6.21 -23.21 22.99
C GLN A 310 6.20 -21.75 23.44
N PHE A 311 5.84 -20.81 22.56
CA PHE A 311 5.85 -19.37 22.89
C PHE A 311 4.44 -18.75 23.03
N GLN A 312 3.38 -19.45 22.59
CA GLN A 312 2.01 -18.91 22.63
C GLN A 312 0.95 -19.92 23.09
N SER A 313 1.30 -20.78 24.05
CA SER A 313 0.42 -21.85 24.59
C SER A 313 -0.96 -21.38 25.10
N GLN A 314 -1.09 -20.11 25.50
CA GLN A 314 -2.30 -19.53 26.12
C GLN A 314 -3.15 -18.69 25.16
N GLU A 315 -2.76 -18.51 23.89
CA GLU A 315 -3.54 -17.71 22.95
C GLU A 315 -4.68 -18.52 22.31
N ASN A 316 -5.81 -17.85 22.11
CA ASN A 316 -6.98 -18.46 21.48
C ASN A 316 -6.68 -18.81 20.01
N MET A 317 -7.11 -19.99 19.59
CA MET A 317 -7.05 -20.41 18.19
C MET A 317 -7.97 -19.54 17.35
N THR A 318 -7.40 -18.80 16.40
CA THR A 318 -8.18 -18.03 15.43
C THR A 318 -8.82 -18.95 14.38
N PRO A 319 -9.95 -18.55 13.76
CA PRO A 319 -10.53 -19.31 12.66
C PRO A 319 -9.53 -19.58 11.53
N LYS A 320 -8.63 -18.63 11.22
CA LYS A 320 -7.60 -18.80 10.18
C LYS A 320 -6.57 -19.85 10.55
N LEU A 321 -6.12 -19.89 11.80
CA LEU A 321 -5.22 -20.94 12.27
C LEU A 321 -5.90 -22.31 12.25
N HIS A 322 -7.16 -22.38 12.70
CA HIS A 322 -7.95 -23.61 12.64
C HIS A 322 -8.12 -24.12 11.20
N LEU A 323 -8.45 -23.23 10.26
CA LEU A 323 -8.52 -23.58 8.84
C LEU A 323 -7.19 -24.14 8.32
N LEU A 324 -6.08 -23.48 8.64
CA LEU A 324 -4.74 -23.90 8.22
C LEU A 324 -4.38 -25.29 8.73
N LEU A 325 -4.66 -25.57 10.01
CA LEU A 325 -4.27 -26.83 10.65
C LEU A 325 -5.21 -28.00 10.26
N GLU A 326 -6.52 -27.77 10.27
CA GLU A 326 -7.49 -28.87 10.20
C GLU A 326 -8.08 -29.08 8.80
N HIS A 327 -8.13 -28.04 7.95
CA HIS A 327 -8.92 -28.07 6.71
C HIS A 327 -8.07 -27.97 5.45
N VAL A 328 -6.92 -27.30 5.50
CA VAL A 328 -6.06 -27.09 4.32
C VAL A 328 -5.43 -28.41 3.85
N LEU A 329 -4.88 -29.23 4.75
CA LEU A 329 -4.31 -30.54 4.42
C LEU A 329 -5.33 -31.48 3.75
N PRO A 330 -6.53 -31.73 4.33
CA PRO A 330 -7.56 -32.54 3.68
C PRO A 330 -8.02 -31.97 2.34
N PHE A 331 -8.14 -30.65 2.23
CA PHE A 331 -8.54 -30.00 0.99
C PHE A 331 -7.50 -30.23 -0.12
N MET A 332 -6.22 -30.02 0.19
CA MET A 332 -5.12 -30.23 -0.75
C MET A 332 -4.99 -31.70 -1.17
N ARG A 333 -5.13 -32.65 -0.24
CA ARG A 333 -5.15 -34.08 -0.57
C ARG A 333 -6.30 -34.45 -1.51
N ARG A 334 -7.46 -33.80 -1.38
CA ARG A 334 -8.62 -34.07 -2.23
C ARG A 334 -8.54 -33.38 -3.60
N HIS A 335 -8.04 -32.15 -3.66
CA HIS A 335 -8.13 -31.28 -4.84
C HIS A 335 -6.79 -31.02 -5.53
N THR A 336 -5.68 -31.51 -4.95
CA THR A 336 -4.29 -31.33 -5.41
C THR A 336 -3.89 -29.88 -5.65
N THR A 337 -4.60 -28.93 -5.04
CA THR A 337 -4.35 -27.49 -5.17
C THR A 337 -4.92 -26.75 -3.96
N TRP A 338 -4.38 -25.56 -3.70
CA TRP A 338 -4.91 -24.64 -2.69
C TRP A 338 -5.19 -23.25 -3.25
N ALA A 339 -4.32 -22.73 -4.13
CA ALA A 339 -4.45 -21.37 -4.65
C ALA A 339 -5.28 -21.23 -5.94
N LYS A 340 -5.52 -22.32 -6.69
CA LYS A 340 -6.35 -22.27 -7.93
C LYS A 340 -7.79 -21.85 -7.66
N THR A 341 -8.32 -22.16 -6.47
CA THR A 341 -9.68 -21.77 -6.05
C THR A 341 -9.68 -20.46 -5.25
N SER A 342 -8.57 -19.73 -5.21
CA SER A 342 -8.49 -18.51 -4.40
C SER A 342 -9.14 -17.31 -5.08
N GLU A 343 -9.61 -16.37 -4.26
CA GLU A 343 -10.23 -15.12 -4.69
C GLU A 343 -9.21 -14.07 -5.19
N GLN A 344 -7.91 -14.38 -5.24
CA GLN A 344 -6.89 -13.43 -5.70
C GLN A 344 -7.13 -12.95 -7.15
N GLY A 345 -7.69 -13.80 -8.01
CA GLY A 345 -8.11 -13.39 -9.35
C GLY A 345 -9.21 -12.33 -9.34
N LEU A 346 -10.12 -12.38 -8.35
CA LEU A 346 -11.17 -11.38 -8.18
C LEU A 346 -10.61 -10.06 -7.65
N GLU A 347 -9.61 -10.09 -6.77
CA GLU A 347 -8.93 -8.87 -6.30
C GLU A 347 -8.18 -8.16 -7.43
N ALA A 348 -7.51 -8.91 -8.30
CA ALA A 348 -6.90 -8.35 -9.51
C ALA A 348 -7.96 -7.73 -10.44
N LEU A 349 -9.11 -8.39 -10.59
CA LEU A 349 -10.24 -7.86 -11.35
C LEU A 349 -10.79 -6.56 -10.75
N HIS A 350 -10.89 -6.45 -9.42
CA HIS A 350 -11.32 -5.20 -8.76
C HIS A 350 -10.42 -4.01 -9.14
N ALA A 351 -9.10 -4.21 -9.24
CA ALA A 351 -8.19 -3.14 -9.67
C ALA A 351 -8.46 -2.68 -11.12
N ILE A 352 -8.78 -3.63 -12.00
CA ILE A 352 -9.14 -3.34 -13.40
C ILE A 352 -10.49 -2.60 -13.45
N VAL A 353 -11.49 -3.08 -12.71
CA VAL A 353 -12.81 -2.45 -12.61
C VAL A 353 -12.68 -1.01 -12.12
N ASN A 354 -11.91 -0.76 -11.06
CA ASN A 354 -11.70 0.60 -10.53
C ASN A 354 -11.05 1.53 -11.57
N ARG A 355 -10.09 1.02 -12.35
CA ARG A 355 -9.48 1.78 -13.45
C ARG A 355 -10.51 2.13 -14.53
N LEU A 356 -11.41 1.20 -14.87
CA LEU A 356 -12.46 1.42 -15.86
C LEU A 356 -13.55 2.36 -15.35
N LEU A 357 -13.95 2.24 -14.08
CA LEU A 357 -14.87 3.18 -13.44
C LEU A 357 -14.33 4.60 -13.47
N ASN A 358 -13.03 4.77 -13.19
CA ASN A 358 -12.37 6.07 -13.31
C ASN A 358 -12.35 6.57 -14.76
N LYS A 359 -12.06 5.70 -15.73
CA LYS A 359 -12.09 6.04 -17.17
C LYS A 359 -13.46 6.56 -17.61
N TYR A 360 -14.55 5.93 -17.15
CA TYR A 360 -15.92 6.28 -17.50
C TYR A 360 -16.62 7.16 -16.45
N ARG A 361 -15.87 7.87 -15.59
CA ARG A 361 -16.44 8.68 -14.50
C ARG A 361 -17.37 9.80 -14.97
N CYS A 362 -17.19 10.27 -16.21
CA CYS A 362 -17.98 11.37 -16.78
C CYS A 362 -19.36 10.91 -17.30
N THR A 363 -19.60 9.60 -17.39
CA THR A 363 -20.89 9.04 -17.78
C THR A 363 -21.89 9.22 -16.62
N ARG A 364 -22.80 10.19 -16.76
CA ARG A 364 -23.76 10.57 -15.70
C ARG A 364 -24.76 9.46 -15.36
N ASN A 365 -25.12 8.65 -16.35
CA ASN A 365 -26.00 7.49 -16.14
C ASN A 365 -25.16 6.30 -15.62
N LYS A 366 -25.46 5.83 -14.40
CA LYS A 366 -24.76 4.71 -13.78
C LYS A 366 -24.93 3.39 -14.54
N GLU A 367 -26.10 3.15 -15.13
CA GLU A 367 -26.35 1.94 -15.90
C GLU A 367 -25.46 1.89 -17.14
N GLU A 368 -25.42 3.01 -17.87
CA GLU A 368 -24.57 3.17 -19.06
C GLU A 368 -23.07 3.13 -18.71
N GLN A 369 -22.67 3.74 -17.60
CA GLN A 369 -21.30 3.66 -17.08
C GLN A 369 -20.89 2.21 -16.82
N MET A 370 -21.76 1.44 -16.15
CA MET A 370 -21.51 0.03 -15.87
C MET A 370 -21.51 -0.83 -17.14
N SER A 371 -22.38 -0.54 -18.11
CA SER A 371 -22.34 -1.20 -19.43
C SER A 371 -21.00 -0.96 -20.13
N GLN A 372 -20.47 0.27 -20.11
CA GLN A 372 -19.16 0.60 -20.71
C GLN A 372 -18.01 -0.11 -20.00
N VAL A 373 -18.02 -0.17 -18.67
CA VAL A 373 -17.06 -0.95 -17.87
C VAL A 373 -17.13 -2.43 -18.26
N PHE A 374 -18.33 -3.01 -18.29
CA PHE A 374 -18.53 -4.43 -18.60
C PHE A 374 -18.09 -4.79 -20.03
N CYS A 375 -18.48 -3.99 -21.03
CA CYS A 375 -18.01 -4.17 -22.40
C CYS A 375 -16.49 -4.09 -22.50
N SER A 376 -15.84 -3.18 -21.75
CA SER A 376 -14.38 -3.07 -21.74
C SER A 376 -13.71 -4.28 -21.09
N LEU A 377 -14.29 -4.84 -20.02
CA LEU A 377 -13.82 -6.07 -19.39
C LEU A 377 -13.91 -7.27 -20.34
N LEU A 378 -15.02 -7.41 -21.07
CA LEU A 378 -15.19 -8.47 -22.06
C LEU A 378 -14.15 -8.40 -23.18
N HIS A 379 -13.88 -7.19 -23.71
CA HIS A 379 -12.85 -7.00 -24.72
C HIS A 379 -11.45 -7.34 -24.20
N LEU A 380 -11.12 -6.92 -22.96
CA LEU A 380 -9.84 -7.28 -22.33
C LEU A 380 -9.70 -8.79 -22.14
N GLY A 381 -10.77 -9.47 -21.74
CA GLY A 381 -10.82 -10.92 -21.63
C GLY A 381 -10.59 -11.60 -22.97
N TYR A 382 -11.26 -11.14 -24.03
CA TYR A 382 -11.13 -11.68 -25.39
C TYR A 382 -9.72 -11.51 -25.97
N ILE A 383 -9.08 -10.35 -25.76
CA ILE A 383 -7.71 -10.10 -26.21
C ILE A 383 -6.75 -11.03 -25.48
N ASN A 384 -6.87 -11.15 -24.15
CA ASN A 384 -5.98 -11.98 -23.35
C ASN A 384 -6.17 -13.49 -23.53
N SER A 385 -7.30 -13.95 -24.09
CA SER A 385 -7.53 -15.37 -24.40
C SER A 385 -7.02 -15.80 -25.78
N ASN A 386 -6.68 -14.84 -26.65
CA ASN A 386 -6.21 -15.08 -28.02
C ASN A 386 -4.70 -14.83 -28.19
N PHE A 387 -3.99 -14.60 -27.09
CA PHE A 387 -2.53 -14.59 -26.96
C PHE A 387 -2.16 -15.51 -25.79
#